data_AF-A0A5A9Z3T6-F1
#
_entry.id   AF-A0A5A9Z3T6-F1
#
_cell.length_a   1.000
_cell.length_b   1.000
_cell.length_c   1.000
_cell.angle_alpha   90.00
_cell.angle_beta   90.00
_cell.angle_gamma   90.00
#
_symmetry.space_group_name_H-M   'P 1'
#
loop_
_entity.id
_entity.type
_entity.pdbx_description
1 polymer ?
#
loop_
_entity_poly.entity_id
_entity_poly.type
_entity_poly.pdbx_seq_one_letter_code
_entity_poly.pdbx_strand_id
1 'polypeptide(L)'
;MCLSPLAEVIRQPPSNSRRSSLLRRRLKNDTEGAMTDPFVLSAGRTQLIFGLEWHALIEATPAKAGRRLARQRRATHMALTGSAAASVGLAFLGGARRRATELHSAAQAVASMFPQGTYTLMLEVAAGVYWLVGVHEGAVIARTDVLHRDTALVRTLITELTMAYPHLVELGTPNAPSAPTLSDIESAVSSKTLLLKVGSARSFGIGFCLVFGLLLSALYGPFNTRHTTESDRAVRDGQFAPGFTSLHPSTAAPGVRVHGEAGLDGLLHVFYSLPVQADDWVLQHAACLDVAQSWQCTAHYHRAAHSASNAAFLRAMPSSWRVDFPSLETAHVHWSTQAFTAALHADMLAHKSDNDRLLFTRLQAISKAFQRIDIGISTPVVEQIREGGPQYQRRSLHIDGPLRSFSFLPPYAAGMAWTKAELRHQPIDRADARNSRFVFSLSGALYETTKPNFAADEYASKPEFVAAPL
;
A
#
# COMPACT_ATOMS: atom_id res chain seq x y z
N MET A 1 50.45 -38.96 46.36
CA MET A 1 49.49 -40.02 45.97
C MET A 1 48.32 -39.93 46.93
N CYS A 2 47.10 -39.79 46.38
CA CYS A 2 45.76 -40.18 46.87
C CYS A 2 45.52 -40.34 48.39
N LEU A 3 44.41 -39.98 49.02
CA LEU A 3 43.07 -39.48 48.69
C LEU A 3 42.43 -39.20 50.07
N SER A 4 41.54 -38.21 50.18
CA SER A 4 40.66 -37.98 51.34
C SER A 4 39.52 -37.03 50.92
N PRO A 5 38.38 -36.97 51.61
CA PRO A 5 37.47 -38.07 51.89
C PRO A 5 35.98 -37.70 51.67
N LEU A 6 35.14 -38.70 51.94
CA LEU A 6 33.69 -38.75 52.22
C LEU A 6 32.87 -37.46 52.47
N ALA A 7 31.71 -37.46 51.78
CA ALA A 7 30.33 -37.25 52.25
C ALA A 7 29.88 -35.88 52.81
N GLU A 8 28.86 -35.29 52.16
CA GLU A 8 27.69 -34.75 52.88
C GLU A 8 26.45 -34.61 51.95
N VAL A 9 25.32 -34.86 52.58
CA VAL A 9 23.91 -34.93 52.18
C VAL A 9 23.32 -33.60 51.71
N ILE A 10 22.59 -33.54 50.59
CA ILE A 10 21.52 -32.54 50.38
C ILE A 10 20.28 -33.13 49.66
N ARG A 11 19.23 -33.28 50.47
CA ARG A 11 17.77 -33.18 50.26
C ARG A 11 17.20 -33.11 48.83
N GLN A 12 16.28 -34.03 48.52
CA GLN A 12 15.23 -33.85 47.50
C GLN A 12 14.07 -32.98 48.03
N PRO A 13 13.48 -32.13 47.17
CA PRO A 13 12.05 -31.80 47.22
C PRO A 13 11.36 -32.02 45.84
N PRO A 14 10.02 -31.90 45.75
CA PRO A 14 9.18 -32.91 45.11
C PRO A 14 8.96 -32.74 43.60
N SER A 15 8.53 -33.86 43.00
CA SER A 15 8.02 -33.97 41.63
C SER A 15 6.92 -32.95 41.34
N ASN A 16 7.12 -32.14 40.30
CA ASN A 16 6.04 -31.37 39.67
C ASN A 16 6.12 -31.52 38.15
N SER A 17 5.50 -32.59 37.65
CA SER A 17 5.35 -32.88 36.23
C SER A 17 4.38 -31.88 35.59
N ARG A 18 4.90 -30.81 34.97
CA ARG A 18 4.25 -30.02 33.88
C ARG A 18 5.06 -28.81 33.36
N ARG A 19 6.35 -28.64 33.73
CA ARG A 19 7.22 -27.55 33.24
C ARG A 19 8.38 -27.99 32.31
N SER A 20 8.48 -29.26 31.95
CA SER A 20 9.62 -29.82 31.21
C SER A 20 9.59 -29.66 29.69
N SER A 21 8.49 -29.19 29.07
CA SER A 21 8.38 -29.05 27.61
C SER A 21 8.82 -27.68 27.06
N LEU A 22 8.80 -26.62 27.88
CA LEU A 22 9.17 -25.26 27.44
C LEU A 22 10.65 -24.92 27.66
N LEU A 23 11.31 -25.58 28.62
CA LEU A 23 12.74 -25.40 28.89
C LEU A 23 13.64 -26.23 27.96
N ARG A 24 13.16 -27.37 27.43
CA ARG A 24 13.88 -28.13 26.39
C ARG A 24 13.87 -27.47 25.01
N ARG A 25 12.96 -26.53 24.76
CA ARG A 25 12.93 -25.73 23.52
C ARG A 25 13.81 -24.47 23.62
N ARG A 26 14.26 -24.10 24.82
CA ARG A 26 15.09 -22.91 25.08
C ARG A 26 16.59 -23.19 25.14
N LEU A 27 17.01 -24.46 25.21
CA LEU A 27 18.43 -24.86 25.22
C LEU A 27 18.88 -25.52 23.92
N LYS A 28 18.01 -25.58 22.89
CA LYS A 28 18.34 -26.16 21.57
C LYS A 28 18.57 -25.10 20.48
N ASN A 29 18.42 -23.81 20.81
CA ASN A 29 18.66 -22.70 19.87
C ASN A 29 19.95 -21.91 20.14
N ASP A 30 20.69 -22.23 21.21
CA ASP A 30 21.97 -21.56 21.52
C ASP A 30 23.16 -22.16 20.74
N THR A 31 22.90 -23.02 19.74
CA THR A 31 23.92 -23.67 18.90
C THR A 31 24.04 -23.07 17.49
N GLU A 32 23.27 -22.02 17.18
CA GLU A 32 23.47 -21.18 16.00
C GLU A 32 23.78 -19.76 16.50
N GLY A 33 25.00 -19.27 16.27
CA GLY A 33 25.55 -18.02 16.82
C GLY A 33 24.90 -16.70 16.35
N ALA A 34 23.61 -16.71 16.02
CA ALA A 34 22.82 -15.52 15.69
C ALA A 34 22.13 -14.98 16.96
N MET A 35 22.33 -13.70 17.27
CA MET A 35 21.52 -13.04 18.30
C MET A 35 20.12 -12.82 17.75
N THR A 36 19.13 -13.55 18.28
CA THR A 36 17.74 -13.54 17.79
C THR A 36 16.88 -12.41 18.37
N ASP A 37 17.36 -11.73 19.40
CA ASP A 37 16.68 -10.57 19.98
C ASP A 37 17.21 -9.26 19.36
N PRO A 38 16.32 -8.31 19.00
CA PRO A 38 16.73 -7.03 18.43
C PRO A 38 17.62 -6.26 19.41
N PHE A 39 18.79 -5.85 18.92
CA PHE A 39 19.77 -5.08 19.66
C PHE A 39 19.39 -3.60 19.62
N VAL A 40 19.48 -2.92 20.77
CA VAL A 40 19.08 -1.51 20.91
C VAL A 40 20.28 -0.72 21.35
N LEU A 41 20.67 0.26 20.53
CA LEU A 41 21.70 1.23 20.87
C LEU A 41 21.06 2.59 21.11
N SER A 42 21.38 3.21 22.25
CA SER A 42 20.90 4.54 22.59
C SER A 42 21.86 5.59 22.04
N ALA A 43 21.38 6.41 21.12
CA ALA A 43 22.11 7.52 20.50
C ALA A 43 21.47 8.84 20.94
N GLY A 44 21.92 9.38 22.07
CA GLY A 44 21.32 10.59 22.66
C GLY A 44 19.84 10.37 23.07
N ARG A 45 18.91 11.07 22.40
CA ARG A 45 17.45 10.95 22.65
C ARG A 45 16.77 9.90 21.77
N THR A 46 17.42 9.45 20.70
CA THR A 46 16.89 8.47 19.75
C THR A 46 17.44 7.07 20.03
N GLN A 47 16.62 6.04 19.82
CA GLN A 47 17.05 4.64 19.97
C GLN A 47 17.12 3.97 18.61
N LEU A 48 18.31 3.51 18.23
CA LEU A 48 18.51 2.68 17.05
C LEU A 48 18.25 1.22 17.38
N ILE A 49 17.43 0.58 16.55
CA ILE A 49 17.08 -0.83 16.63
C ILE A 49 17.72 -1.55 15.44
N PHE A 50 18.46 -2.59 15.78
CA PHE A 50 19.11 -3.53 14.87
C PHE A 50 18.43 -4.90 15.03
N GLY A 51 18.52 -5.77 14.03
CA GLY A 51 17.99 -7.12 14.15
C GLY A 51 16.50 -7.25 13.80
N LEU A 52 15.96 -6.43 12.88
CA LEU A 52 14.56 -6.57 12.47
C LEU A 52 14.39 -7.77 11.53
N GLU A 53 13.25 -8.44 11.60
CA GLU A 53 12.92 -9.51 10.66
C GLU A 53 12.38 -8.89 9.36
N TRP A 54 13.19 -8.85 8.30
CA TRP A 54 12.85 -8.25 7.01
C TRP A 54 12.16 -9.20 6.04
N HIS A 55 11.08 -8.72 5.43
CA HIS A 55 10.30 -9.42 4.41
C HIS A 55 10.11 -8.54 3.17
N ALA A 56 10.36 -9.11 2.00
CA ALA A 56 10.05 -8.44 0.73
C ALA A 56 8.52 -8.32 0.55
N LEU A 57 8.07 -7.17 0.06
CA LEU A 57 6.67 -6.91 -0.24
C LEU A 57 6.49 -6.82 -1.75
N ILE A 58 5.75 -7.77 -2.31
CA ILE A 58 5.45 -7.85 -3.76
C ILE A 58 4.12 -7.15 -4.08
N GLU A 59 3.46 -6.55 -3.08
CA GLU A 59 2.13 -5.96 -3.23
C GLU A 59 2.17 -4.47 -3.57
N ALA A 60 1.28 -4.04 -4.48
CA ALA A 60 1.13 -2.65 -4.92
C ALA A 60 0.87 -1.62 -3.79
N THR A 61 0.47 -2.07 -2.59
CA THR A 61 0.38 -1.20 -1.40
C THR A 61 1.24 -1.74 -0.25
N PRO A 62 2.53 -1.44 -0.23
CA PRO A 62 3.45 -2.03 0.72
C PRO A 62 3.12 -1.67 2.17
N ALA A 63 2.56 -0.49 2.43
CA ALA A 63 2.16 -0.10 3.77
C ALA A 63 1.04 -0.97 4.36
N LYS A 64 0.02 -1.33 3.56
CA LYS A 64 -1.10 -2.17 4.01
C LYS A 64 -0.67 -3.63 4.13
N ALA A 65 0.12 -4.11 3.16
CA ALA A 65 0.70 -5.44 3.17
C ALA A 65 1.59 -5.65 4.39
N GLY A 66 2.50 -4.70 4.66
CA GLY A 66 3.38 -4.69 5.82
C GLY A 66 2.60 -4.67 7.13
N ARG A 67 1.56 -3.83 7.27
CA ARG A 67 0.71 -3.82 8.48
C ARG A 67 -0.03 -5.14 8.68
N ARG A 68 -0.54 -5.75 7.61
CA ARG A 68 -1.22 -7.05 7.68
C ARG A 68 -0.23 -8.15 8.11
N LEU A 69 0.94 -8.19 7.49
CA LEU A 69 2.00 -9.14 7.84
C LEU A 69 2.46 -8.97 9.29
N ALA A 70 2.68 -7.71 9.72
CA ALA A 70 3.07 -7.39 11.09
C ALA A 70 2.01 -7.86 12.11
N ARG A 71 0.72 -7.68 11.81
CA ARG A 71 -0.37 -8.18 12.65
C ARG A 71 -0.45 -9.71 12.67
N GLN A 72 -0.31 -10.37 11.52
CA GLN A 72 -0.31 -11.82 11.40
C GLN A 72 0.83 -12.46 12.21
N ARG A 73 2.03 -11.87 12.12
CA ARG A 73 3.20 -12.29 12.90
C ARG A 73 3.18 -11.80 14.35
N ARG A 74 2.21 -10.95 14.74
CA ARG A 74 2.10 -10.35 16.07
C ARG A 74 3.33 -9.51 16.45
N ALA A 75 3.96 -8.86 15.47
CA ALA A 75 5.00 -7.89 15.70
C ALA A 75 4.47 -6.72 16.55
N THR A 76 5.33 -6.12 17.37
CA THR A 76 4.93 -4.95 18.17
C THR A 76 5.17 -3.65 17.42
N HIS A 77 6.20 -3.63 16.57
CA HIS A 77 6.51 -2.50 15.70
C HIS A 77 6.89 -2.98 14.30
N MET A 78 6.82 -2.06 13.33
CA MET A 78 7.24 -2.30 11.96
C MET A 78 7.95 -1.09 11.34
N ALA A 79 8.87 -1.35 10.42
CA ALA A 79 9.56 -0.41 9.53
C ALA A 79 9.16 -0.70 8.08
N LEU A 80 9.12 0.31 7.21
CA LEU A 80 8.78 0.15 5.79
C LEU A 80 9.82 0.84 4.92
N THR A 81 10.52 0.09 4.08
CA THR A 81 11.60 0.59 3.21
C THR A 81 11.25 0.45 1.73
N GLY A 82 11.91 1.24 0.89
CA GLY A 82 11.79 1.20 -0.57
C GLY A 82 10.52 1.85 -1.13
N SER A 83 10.66 2.54 -2.26
CA SER A 83 9.52 3.02 -3.07
C SER A 83 9.20 2.08 -4.24
N ALA A 84 10.23 1.45 -4.84
CA ALA A 84 10.12 0.54 -5.98
C ALA A 84 10.23 -0.95 -5.60
N ALA A 85 11.20 -1.30 -4.75
CA ALA A 85 11.36 -2.65 -4.18
C ALA A 85 10.99 -2.60 -2.69
N ALA A 86 9.71 -2.66 -2.34
CA ALA A 86 9.33 -2.40 -0.95
C ALA A 86 9.65 -3.59 -0.02
N SER A 87 10.12 -3.34 1.19
CA SER A 87 10.26 -4.36 2.24
C SER A 87 9.76 -3.86 3.59
N VAL A 88 9.38 -4.80 4.46
CA VAL A 88 8.91 -4.51 5.82
C VAL A 88 9.81 -5.19 6.85
N GLY A 89 10.30 -4.40 7.80
CA GLY A 89 11.06 -4.88 8.95
C GLY A 89 10.12 -5.05 10.13
N LEU A 90 10.12 -6.22 10.78
CA LEU A 90 9.28 -6.52 11.92
C LEU A 90 10.10 -6.56 13.21
N ALA A 91 9.61 -5.90 14.26
CA ALA A 91 10.24 -5.90 15.58
C ALA A 91 9.33 -6.52 16.64
N PHE A 92 9.91 -7.37 17.49
CA PHE A 92 9.24 -8.11 18.56
C PHE A 92 9.69 -7.63 19.95
N LEU A 93 9.38 -6.37 20.26
CA LEU A 93 9.84 -5.74 21.50
C LEU A 93 9.01 -6.14 22.73
N GLY A 94 9.68 -6.56 23.81
CA GLY A 94 9.09 -6.84 25.12
C GLY A 94 9.22 -5.69 26.12
N GLY A 95 8.49 -5.79 27.24
CA GLY A 95 8.67 -4.94 28.42
C GLY A 95 8.56 -3.42 28.17
N ALA A 96 9.45 -2.65 28.78
CA ALA A 96 9.50 -1.19 28.66
C ALA A 96 9.74 -0.71 27.22
N ARG A 97 10.52 -1.46 26.43
CA ARG A 97 10.84 -1.15 25.03
C ARG A 97 9.60 -1.17 24.14
N ARG A 98 8.58 -1.96 24.48
CA ARG A 98 7.30 -1.94 23.77
C ARG A 98 6.57 -0.60 23.90
N ARG A 99 6.80 0.12 24.99
CA ARG A 99 6.15 1.41 25.29
C ARG A 99 6.94 2.61 24.78
N ALA A 100 8.25 2.43 24.52
CA ALA A 100 9.12 3.47 23.99
C ALA A 100 8.50 4.17 22.77
N THR A 101 8.75 5.46 22.69
CA THR A 101 8.46 6.33 21.55
C THR A 101 9.81 6.70 20.94
N GLU A 102 9.89 6.94 19.62
CA GLU A 102 11.14 7.31 18.93
C GLU A 102 12.17 6.16 18.80
N LEU A 103 11.68 4.98 18.43
CA LEU A 103 12.54 3.88 18.00
C LEU A 103 12.77 3.96 16.49
N HIS A 104 14.00 3.87 16.05
CA HIS A 104 14.38 3.98 14.64
C HIS A 104 15.09 2.73 14.15
N SER A 105 14.80 2.26 12.94
CA SER A 105 15.51 1.13 12.34
C SER A 105 16.85 1.59 11.77
N ALA A 106 17.94 0.98 12.25
CA ALA A 106 19.28 1.23 11.73
C ALA A 106 19.43 0.77 10.28
N ALA A 107 18.87 -0.41 9.93
CA ALA A 107 18.88 -0.91 8.56
C ALA A 107 18.16 0.02 7.58
N GLN A 108 17.04 0.61 8.01
CA GLN A 108 16.33 1.60 7.21
C GLN A 108 17.10 2.93 7.05
N ALA A 109 17.87 3.34 8.06
CA ALA A 109 18.74 4.50 7.95
C ALA A 109 19.80 4.28 6.86
N VAL A 110 20.47 3.12 6.88
CA VAL A 110 21.43 2.72 5.81
C VAL A 110 20.73 2.67 4.44
N ALA A 111 19.55 2.06 4.35
CA ALA A 111 18.80 2.01 3.10
C ALA A 111 18.42 3.40 2.55
N SER A 112 18.23 4.38 3.43
CA SER A 112 17.94 5.77 3.03
C SER A 112 19.19 6.52 2.54
N MET A 113 20.38 6.13 3.02
CA MET A 113 21.67 6.69 2.57
C MET A 113 22.07 6.15 1.19
N PHE A 114 21.62 4.94 0.83
CA PHE A 114 21.93 4.27 -0.44
C PHE A 114 20.65 3.92 -1.22
N PRO A 115 19.98 4.93 -1.85
CA PRO A 115 18.68 4.75 -2.47
C PRO A 115 18.70 3.97 -3.80
N GLN A 116 19.86 3.79 -4.43
CA GLN A 116 20.04 3.11 -5.72
C GLN A 116 21.23 2.15 -5.63
N GLY A 117 21.19 1.01 -6.32
CA GLY A 117 22.26 0.02 -6.31
C GLY A 117 22.10 -1.06 -5.23
N THR A 118 23.07 -1.97 -5.16
CA THR A 118 23.06 -3.09 -4.21
C THR A 118 24.31 -3.05 -3.34
N TYR A 119 24.12 -2.87 -2.03
CA TYR A 119 25.21 -2.70 -1.07
C TYR A 119 25.09 -3.65 0.11
N THR A 120 26.23 -4.00 0.71
CA THR A 120 26.29 -4.65 2.01
C THR A 120 27.21 -3.86 2.94
N LEU A 121 26.85 -3.82 4.22
CA LEU A 121 27.62 -3.19 5.29
C LEU A 121 27.83 -4.19 6.41
N MET A 122 29.08 -4.40 6.79
CA MET A 122 29.45 -5.04 8.06
C MET A 122 30.02 -3.97 8.98
N LEU A 123 29.37 -3.73 10.12
CA LEU A 123 29.77 -2.73 11.11
C LEU A 123 29.88 -3.36 12.49
N GLU A 124 30.95 -3.08 13.22
CA GLU A 124 31.03 -3.43 14.65
C GLU A 124 30.23 -2.41 15.46
N VAL A 125 29.10 -2.83 16.03
CA VAL A 125 28.16 -1.96 16.76
C VAL A 125 28.38 -1.94 18.27
N ALA A 126 29.07 -2.95 18.77
CA ALA A 126 29.59 -3.05 20.14
C ALA A 126 30.80 -3.98 20.12
N ALA A 127 31.63 -3.96 21.16
CA ALA A 127 32.83 -4.79 21.23
C ALA A 127 32.54 -6.27 20.93
N GLY A 128 33.08 -6.76 19.81
CA GLY A 128 32.90 -8.13 19.33
C GLY A 128 31.49 -8.48 18.85
N VAL A 129 30.67 -7.48 18.49
CA VAL A 129 29.33 -7.66 17.91
C VAL A 129 29.28 -6.95 16.55
N TYR A 130 29.22 -7.76 15.51
CA TYR A 130 29.17 -7.34 14.12
C TYR A 130 27.73 -7.39 13.62
N TRP A 131 27.28 -6.28 13.07
CA TRP A 131 26.01 -6.13 12.40
C TRP A 131 26.20 -6.18 10.90
N LEU A 132 25.41 -7.03 10.23
CA LEU A 132 25.38 -7.15 8.77
C LEU A 132 24.03 -6.66 8.25
N VAL A 133 24.06 -5.75 7.28
CA VAL A 133 22.87 -5.30 6.55
C VAL A 133 23.14 -5.25 5.05
N GLY A 134 22.17 -5.75 4.27
CA GLY A 134 22.17 -5.64 2.81
C GLY A 134 21.04 -4.72 2.36
N VAL A 135 21.31 -3.89 1.36
CA VAL A 135 20.36 -2.96 0.76
C VAL A 135 20.35 -3.17 -0.75
N HIS A 136 19.17 -3.21 -1.36
CA HIS A 136 18.96 -3.24 -2.80
C HIS A 136 17.92 -2.20 -3.19
N GLU A 137 18.30 -1.23 -4.02
CA GLU A 137 17.42 -0.15 -4.51
C GLU A 137 16.68 0.58 -3.37
N GLY A 138 17.43 0.96 -2.32
CA GLY A 138 16.88 1.66 -1.16
C GLY A 138 15.99 0.81 -0.25
N ALA A 139 16.03 -0.52 -0.39
CA ALA A 139 15.27 -1.47 0.41
C ALA A 139 16.16 -2.48 1.11
N VAL A 140 15.83 -2.81 2.36
CA VAL A 140 16.61 -3.79 3.12
C VAL A 140 16.30 -5.20 2.60
N ILE A 141 17.36 -5.96 2.31
CA ILE A 141 17.29 -7.34 1.80
C ILE A 141 16.85 -8.28 2.93
N ALA A 142 15.96 -9.22 2.62
CA ALA A 142 15.50 -10.22 3.59
C ALA A 142 16.65 -11.08 4.13
N ARG A 143 16.55 -11.49 5.40
CA ARG A 143 17.60 -12.25 6.13
C ARG A 143 18.92 -11.49 6.31
N THR A 144 18.95 -10.19 6.02
CA THR A 144 19.99 -9.26 6.48
C THR A 144 19.45 -8.45 7.66
N ASP A 145 20.21 -7.50 8.19
CA ASP A 145 19.96 -6.85 9.48
C ASP A 145 20.10 -7.87 10.63
N VAL A 146 21.27 -8.52 10.70
CA VAL A 146 21.57 -9.58 11.67
C VAL A 146 22.80 -9.23 12.50
N LEU A 147 22.84 -9.67 13.76
CA LEU A 147 23.99 -9.48 14.64
C LEU A 147 24.66 -10.82 14.95
N HIS A 148 25.99 -10.85 14.78
CA HIS A 148 26.84 -12.00 15.05
C HIS A 148 28.07 -11.58 15.85
N ARG A 149 28.58 -12.51 16.66
CA ARG A 149 29.86 -12.32 17.37
C ARG A 149 31.06 -12.88 16.61
N ASP A 150 30.80 -13.74 15.64
CA ASP A 150 31.81 -14.38 14.81
C ASP A 150 31.85 -13.74 13.43
N THR A 151 32.99 -13.12 13.10
CA THR A 151 33.22 -12.49 11.80
C THR A 151 33.24 -13.52 10.67
N ALA A 152 33.64 -14.77 10.92
CA ALA A 152 33.67 -15.82 9.90
C ALA A 152 32.25 -16.18 9.42
N LEU A 153 31.28 -16.23 10.34
CA LEU A 153 29.87 -16.42 9.99
C LEU A 153 29.33 -15.25 9.15
N VAL A 154 29.67 -14.01 9.52
CA VAL A 154 29.28 -12.82 8.74
C VAL A 154 29.87 -12.85 7.33
N ARG A 155 31.14 -13.24 7.19
CA ARG A 155 31.80 -13.38 5.88
C ARG A 155 31.16 -14.47 5.02
N THR A 156 30.70 -15.56 5.63
CA THR A 156 29.95 -16.61 4.93
C THR A 156 28.62 -16.06 4.40
N LEU A 157 27.89 -15.30 5.22
CA LEU A 157 26.65 -14.64 4.78
C LEU A 157 26.87 -13.61 3.67
N ILE A 158 27.97 -12.85 3.71
CA ILE A 158 28.34 -11.94 2.61
C ILE A 158 28.57 -12.74 1.32
N THR A 159 29.26 -13.88 1.40
CA THR A 159 29.51 -14.75 0.24
C THR A 159 28.20 -15.27 -0.35
N GLU A 160 27.28 -15.73 0.50
CA GLU A 160 25.94 -16.16 0.07
C GLU A 160 25.14 -15.02 -0.58
N LEU A 161 25.21 -13.82 0.00
CA LEU A 161 24.55 -12.63 -0.55
C LEU A 161 25.12 -12.23 -1.91
N THR A 162 26.44 -12.30 -2.10
CA THR A 162 27.09 -12.01 -3.39
C THR A 162 26.64 -12.98 -4.47
N MET A 163 26.43 -14.27 -4.14
CA MET A 163 25.88 -15.24 -5.10
C MET A 163 24.44 -14.91 -5.50
N ALA A 164 23.62 -14.42 -4.57
CA ALA A 164 22.23 -14.05 -4.84
C ALA A 164 22.10 -12.68 -5.54
N TYR A 165 23.05 -11.78 -5.32
CA TYR A 165 23.08 -10.43 -5.87
C TYR A 165 24.44 -10.17 -6.55
N PRO A 166 24.59 -10.48 -7.85
CA PRO A 166 25.88 -10.41 -8.56
C PRO A 166 26.53 -9.02 -8.60
N HIS A 167 25.74 -7.97 -8.39
CA HIS A 167 26.19 -6.57 -8.35
C HIS A 167 26.32 -6.02 -6.92
N LEU A 168 26.39 -6.89 -5.90
CA LEU A 168 26.55 -6.50 -4.51
C LEU A 168 27.94 -5.87 -4.28
N VAL A 169 27.95 -4.65 -3.73
CA VAL A 169 29.16 -3.93 -3.36
C VAL A 169 29.28 -3.87 -1.84
N GLU A 170 30.39 -4.36 -1.27
CA GLU A 170 30.68 -4.19 0.16
C GLU A 170 31.19 -2.75 0.41
N LEU A 171 30.48 -2.02 1.26
CA LEU A 171 30.86 -0.64 1.60
C LEU A 171 32.18 -0.62 2.37
N GLY A 172 33.06 0.33 2.03
CA GLY A 172 34.38 0.46 2.64
C GLY A 172 35.48 -0.40 2.02
N THR A 173 35.20 -1.21 0.99
CA THR A 173 36.25 -1.87 0.20
C THR A 173 36.90 -0.93 -0.81
N PRO A 174 38.11 -1.24 -1.33
CA PRO A 174 38.71 -0.47 -2.41
C PRO A 174 37.76 -0.31 -3.60
N ASN A 175 37.63 0.92 -4.13
CA ASN A 175 36.71 1.29 -5.22
C ASN A 175 35.20 1.27 -4.89
N ALA A 176 34.81 1.08 -3.63
CA ALA A 176 33.44 1.24 -3.17
C ALA A 176 33.23 2.58 -2.44
N PRO A 177 31.99 3.07 -2.27
CA PRO A 177 31.70 4.17 -1.35
C PRO A 177 32.20 3.87 0.06
N SER A 178 32.57 4.91 0.80
CA SER A 178 32.99 4.78 2.20
C SER A 178 31.89 4.13 3.05
N ALA A 179 32.28 3.18 3.89
CA ALA A 179 31.36 2.60 4.87
C ALA A 179 30.88 3.67 5.85
N PRO A 180 29.56 3.86 6.04
CA PRO A 180 29.07 4.79 7.04
C PRO A 180 29.44 4.29 8.44
N THR A 181 29.88 5.21 9.29
CA THR A 181 30.10 4.95 10.70
C THR A 181 28.78 4.88 11.46
N LEU A 182 28.80 4.40 12.71
CA LEU A 182 27.63 4.43 13.57
C LEU A 182 27.07 5.87 13.73
N SER A 183 27.96 6.86 13.86
CA SER A 183 27.59 8.27 13.95
C SER A 183 26.90 8.79 12.67
N ASP A 184 27.29 8.30 11.50
CA ASP A 184 26.65 8.67 10.23
C ASP A 184 25.23 8.09 10.16
N ILE A 185 25.06 6.85 10.62
CA ILE A 185 23.75 6.18 10.70
C ILE A 185 22.82 6.90 11.69
N GLU A 186 23.35 7.32 12.84
CA GLU A 186 22.63 8.14 13.82
C GLU A 186 22.18 9.47 13.22
N SER A 187 23.05 10.12 12.45
CA SER A 187 22.75 11.39 11.78
C SER A 187 21.75 11.25 10.64
N ALA A 188 21.63 10.06 10.05
CA ALA A 188 20.68 9.74 8.98
C ALA A 188 19.27 9.39 9.49
N VAL A 189 19.05 9.37 10.80
CA VAL A 189 17.73 9.14 11.40
C VAL A 189 16.73 10.20 10.95
N SER A 190 15.54 9.76 10.52
CA SER A 190 14.47 10.65 10.06
C SER A 190 13.10 10.04 10.34
N SER A 191 12.03 10.75 9.95
CA SER A 191 10.67 10.22 10.00
C SER A 191 10.49 8.93 9.20
N LYS A 192 11.33 8.69 8.18
CA LYS A 192 11.32 7.45 7.39
C LYS A 192 11.83 6.26 8.19
N THR A 193 12.80 6.46 9.07
CA THR A 193 13.41 5.36 9.85
C THR A 193 12.60 4.99 11.09
N LEU A 194 11.54 5.74 11.42
CA LEU A 194 10.74 5.58 12.62
C LEU A 194 9.93 4.27 12.61
N LEU A 195 10.04 3.50 13.68
CA LEU A 195 9.25 2.29 13.90
C LEU A 195 7.80 2.63 14.24
N LEU A 196 6.88 2.09 13.44
CA LEU A 196 5.44 2.27 13.62
C LEU A 196 4.89 1.21 14.57
N LYS A 197 4.17 1.63 15.61
CA LYS A 197 3.48 0.73 16.53
C LYS A 197 2.37 -0.05 15.82
N VAL A 198 2.40 -1.37 15.95
CA VAL A 198 1.36 -2.26 15.45
C VAL A 198 0.29 -2.40 16.54
N GLY A 199 -0.80 -1.63 16.41
CA GLY A 199 -1.89 -1.66 17.38
C GLY A 199 -2.45 -3.07 17.59
N SER A 200 -2.59 -3.49 18.86
CA SER A 200 -3.18 -4.80 19.17
C SER A 200 -4.69 -4.74 18.96
N ALA A 201 -5.24 -5.70 18.21
CA ALA A 201 -6.66 -5.81 17.86
C ALA A 201 -7.62 -6.09 19.06
N ARG A 202 -7.19 -5.82 20.30
CA ARG A 202 -7.91 -6.20 21.53
C ARG A 202 -8.92 -5.15 22.03
N SER A 203 -9.02 -3.99 21.39
CA SER A 203 -9.94 -2.91 21.81
C SER A 203 -11.39 -3.08 21.34
N PHE A 204 -11.70 -4.09 20.53
CA PHE A 204 -13.06 -4.29 20.00
C PHE A 204 -14.05 -4.92 21.00
N GLY A 205 -13.58 -5.44 22.14
CA GLY A 205 -14.42 -6.18 23.09
C GLY A 205 -15.27 -5.34 24.05
N ILE A 206 -14.83 -4.13 24.41
CA ILE A 206 -15.51 -3.34 25.46
C ILE A 206 -16.67 -2.52 24.88
N GLY A 207 -16.51 -1.99 23.67
CA GLY A 207 -17.58 -1.24 22.98
C GLY A 207 -18.78 -2.12 22.61
N PHE A 208 -18.53 -3.38 22.24
CA PHE A 208 -19.59 -4.30 21.85
C PHE A 208 -20.48 -4.69 23.04
N CYS A 209 -19.91 -4.88 24.24
CA CYS A 209 -20.70 -5.19 25.44
C CYS A 209 -21.60 -4.02 25.90
N LEU A 210 -21.14 -2.77 25.75
CA LEU A 210 -21.96 -1.59 26.09
C LEU A 210 -23.13 -1.41 25.13
N VAL A 211 -22.90 -1.60 23.83
CA VAL A 211 -23.97 -1.52 22.82
C VAL A 211 -24.97 -2.66 23.00
N PHE A 212 -24.52 -3.87 23.29
CA PHE A 212 -25.42 -5.01 23.52
C PHE A 212 -26.19 -4.88 24.84
N GLY A 213 -25.58 -4.32 25.88
CA GLY A 213 -26.25 -4.02 27.15
C GLY A 213 -27.36 -2.97 26.99
N LEU A 214 -27.12 -1.91 26.20
CA LEU A 214 -28.12 -0.89 25.88
C LEU A 214 -29.25 -1.40 24.96
N LEU A 215 -28.93 -2.31 24.02
CA LEU A 215 -29.92 -2.96 23.16
C LEU A 215 -30.85 -3.90 23.95
N LEU A 216 -30.32 -4.62 24.93
CA LEU A 216 -31.11 -5.48 25.82
C LEU A 216 -32.02 -4.68 26.76
N SER A 217 -31.60 -3.50 27.22
CA SER A 217 -32.46 -2.63 28.03
C SER A 217 -33.58 -1.97 27.20
N ALA A 218 -33.33 -1.69 25.91
CA ALA A 218 -34.33 -1.13 25.00
C ALA A 218 -35.39 -2.16 24.56
N LEU A 219 -35.05 -3.46 24.56
CA LEU A 219 -35.97 -4.54 24.21
C LEU A 219 -36.97 -4.91 25.31
N TYR A 220 -36.77 -4.46 26.56
CA TYR A 220 -37.61 -4.85 27.71
C TYR A 220 -38.52 -3.74 28.28
N GLY A 221 -38.60 -2.57 27.66
CA GLY A 221 -39.53 -1.53 28.12
C GLY A 221 -40.02 -0.60 27.02
N PRO A 222 -41.33 -0.44 26.80
CA PRO A 222 -42.44 -1.36 26.97
C PRO A 222 -43.21 -1.59 25.64
N PHE A 223 -43.94 -2.69 25.58
CA PHE A 223 -45.09 -2.91 24.70
C PHE A 223 -46.10 -1.75 24.83
N ASN A 224 -46.03 -0.72 23.99
CA ASN A 224 -47.20 0.01 23.50
C ASN A 224 -46.80 1.08 22.49
N THR A 225 -47.06 0.82 21.21
CA THR A 225 -48.02 1.57 20.39
C THR A 225 -47.77 1.24 18.93
N ARG A 226 -48.82 0.71 18.31
CA ARG A 226 -48.95 0.53 16.87
C ARG A 226 -48.85 1.90 16.22
N HIS A 227 -48.02 2.04 15.18
CA HIS A 227 -48.41 2.75 13.97
C HIS A 227 -47.66 2.17 12.76
N THR A 228 -48.44 1.43 11.97
CA THR A 228 -48.47 1.47 10.50
C THR A 228 -47.14 1.47 9.75
N THR A 229 -46.81 0.26 9.30
CA THR A 229 -46.13 -0.08 8.03
C THR A 229 -46.61 0.78 6.87
N GLU A 230 -45.79 1.73 6.42
CA GLU A 230 -45.88 2.32 5.07
C GLU A 230 -44.58 3.03 4.71
N SER A 231 -43.54 2.30 4.29
CA SER A 231 -42.36 2.88 3.60
C SER A 231 -41.51 1.82 2.90
N ASP A 232 -42.11 0.87 2.19
CA ASP A 232 -41.36 -0.14 1.44
C ASP A 232 -41.76 -0.27 -0.05
N ARG A 233 -42.29 0.81 -0.63
CA ARG A 233 -42.60 0.86 -2.08
C ARG A 233 -42.00 2.03 -2.86
N ALA A 234 -41.19 2.89 -2.26
CA ALA A 234 -40.60 4.06 -2.94
C ALA A 234 -39.12 3.91 -3.33
N VAL A 235 -38.66 2.69 -3.68
CA VAL A 235 -37.27 2.46 -4.17
C VAL A 235 -37.23 1.85 -5.58
N ARG A 236 -38.37 1.78 -6.28
CA ARG A 236 -38.39 1.11 -7.61
C ARG A 236 -38.69 1.96 -8.84
N ASP A 237 -38.97 3.25 -8.72
CA ASP A 237 -39.06 4.15 -9.88
C ASP A 237 -38.48 5.53 -9.54
N GLY A 238 -37.17 5.65 -9.68
CA GLY A 238 -36.46 6.94 -9.67
C GLY A 238 -36.03 7.27 -11.10
N GLN A 239 -36.99 7.60 -11.94
CA GLN A 239 -36.74 8.27 -13.22
C GLN A 239 -35.88 9.51 -12.97
N PHE A 240 -34.88 9.69 -13.83
CA PHE A 240 -34.08 10.91 -13.92
C PHE A 240 -35.00 12.13 -13.96
N ALA A 241 -34.87 13.03 -12.98
CA ALA A 241 -35.32 14.40 -13.13
C ALA A 241 -34.16 15.21 -13.75
N PRO A 242 -34.26 15.65 -15.01
CA PRO A 242 -33.38 16.68 -15.52
C PRO A 242 -33.92 18.03 -15.03
N GLY A 243 -33.16 18.73 -14.18
CA GLY A 243 -33.55 20.08 -13.78
C GLY A 243 -33.01 20.54 -12.44
N PHE A 244 -31.72 20.86 -12.37
CA PHE A 244 -31.23 21.90 -11.48
C PHE A 244 -30.46 22.92 -12.31
N THR A 245 -31.21 23.88 -12.89
CA THR A 245 -30.66 25.14 -13.39
C THR A 245 -30.54 26.10 -12.22
N SER A 246 -29.59 25.86 -11.32
CA SER A 246 -29.11 26.92 -10.43
C SER A 246 -28.08 27.73 -11.20
N LEU A 247 -28.47 28.93 -11.65
CA LEU A 247 -27.56 29.96 -12.14
C LEU A 247 -26.67 30.45 -10.99
N HIS A 248 -25.65 29.66 -10.64
CA HIS A 248 -24.46 30.19 -10.00
C HIS A 248 -23.37 30.27 -11.07
N PRO A 249 -22.59 31.37 -11.13
CA PRO A 249 -21.49 31.48 -12.08
C PRO A 249 -20.53 30.30 -11.83
N SER A 250 -20.56 29.35 -12.76
CA SER A 250 -19.81 28.10 -12.69
C SER A 250 -18.32 28.44 -12.76
N THR A 251 -17.64 28.43 -11.61
CA THR A 251 -16.21 28.69 -11.52
C THR A 251 -15.47 27.40 -11.87
N ALA A 252 -15.16 27.24 -13.16
CA ALA A 252 -14.27 26.18 -13.61
C ALA A 252 -12.94 26.25 -12.84
N ALA A 253 -12.49 25.13 -12.31
CA ALA A 253 -11.15 25.00 -11.76
C ALA A 253 -10.15 25.06 -12.94
N PRO A 254 -9.30 26.10 -13.08
CA PRO A 254 -8.31 26.13 -14.15
C PRO A 254 -7.39 24.91 -14.09
N GLY A 255 -7.27 24.23 -15.24
CA GLY A 255 -6.27 23.17 -15.47
C GLY A 255 -6.69 21.73 -15.17
N VAL A 256 -7.77 21.49 -14.42
CA VAL A 256 -8.20 20.12 -14.10
C VAL A 256 -9.27 19.64 -15.08
N ARG A 257 -9.07 18.42 -15.59
CA ARG A 257 -10.02 17.76 -16.49
C ARG A 257 -10.43 16.41 -15.92
N VAL A 258 -11.71 16.09 -16.10
CA VAL A 258 -12.31 14.81 -15.70
C VAL A 258 -12.77 14.05 -16.93
N HIS A 259 -12.70 12.73 -16.85
CA HIS A 259 -13.16 11.86 -17.93
C HIS A 259 -14.67 11.63 -17.84
N GLY A 260 -15.21 11.54 -16.62
CA GLY A 260 -16.63 11.32 -16.41
C GLY A 260 -17.08 9.93 -16.88
N GLU A 261 -18.39 9.76 -16.99
CA GLU A 261 -19.04 8.55 -17.52
C GLU A 261 -18.64 8.30 -18.98
N ALA A 262 -18.84 9.29 -19.86
CA ALA A 262 -18.55 9.17 -21.29
C ALA A 262 -17.06 8.86 -21.58
N GLY A 263 -16.13 9.47 -20.83
CA GLY A 263 -14.71 9.19 -20.98
C GLY A 263 -14.30 7.81 -20.49
N LEU A 264 -14.92 7.30 -19.42
CA LEU A 264 -14.71 5.93 -19.00
C LEU A 264 -15.30 4.94 -20.02
N ASP A 265 -16.51 5.17 -20.50
CA ASP A 265 -17.14 4.32 -21.53
C ASP A 265 -16.31 4.26 -22.81
N GLY A 266 -15.85 5.42 -23.29
CA GLY A 266 -14.96 5.50 -24.46
C GLY A 266 -13.67 4.72 -24.24
N LEU A 267 -13.05 4.85 -23.06
CA LEU A 267 -11.85 4.08 -22.72
C LEU A 267 -12.11 2.57 -22.65
N LEU A 268 -13.21 2.13 -22.04
CA LEU A 268 -13.56 0.72 -21.98
C LEU A 268 -13.84 0.14 -23.36
N HIS A 269 -14.48 0.90 -24.24
CA HIS A 269 -14.70 0.49 -25.62
C HIS A 269 -13.39 0.19 -26.37
N VAL A 270 -12.34 0.99 -26.13
CA VAL A 270 -11.00 0.72 -26.69
C VAL A 270 -10.53 -0.67 -26.29
N PHE A 271 -10.60 -1.03 -25.02
CA PHE A 271 -10.17 -2.36 -24.56
C PHE A 271 -11.11 -3.49 -25.00
N TYR A 272 -12.43 -3.25 -25.09
CA TYR A 272 -13.38 -4.24 -25.60
C TYR A 272 -13.21 -4.51 -27.09
N SER A 273 -12.67 -3.55 -27.85
CA SER A 273 -12.39 -3.70 -29.28
C SER A 273 -11.08 -4.43 -29.60
N LEU A 274 -10.22 -4.70 -28.61
CA LEU A 274 -8.93 -5.35 -28.84
C LEU A 274 -9.13 -6.82 -29.27
N PRO A 275 -8.52 -7.25 -30.40
CA PRO A 275 -8.51 -8.66 -30.77
C PRO A 275 -7.81 -9.49 -29.69
N VAL A 276 -8.53 -10.41 -29.05
CA VAL A 276 -7.90 -11.35 -28.11
C VAL A 276 -6.96 -12.31 -28.84
N GLN A 277 -7.34 -12.70 -30.06
CA GLN A 277 -6.54 -13.51 -30.97
C GLN A 277 -6.61 -12.90 -32.38
N ALA A 278 -5.49 -12.87 -33.08
CA ALA A 278 -5.39 -12.38 -34.44
C ALA A 278 -4.40 -13.26 -35.22
N ASP A 279 -4.90 -14.11 -36.12
CA ASP A 279 -4.09 -15.04 -36.92
C ASP A 279 -3.02 -15.80 -36.11
N ASP A 280 -3.47 -16.48 -35.05
CA ASP A 280 -2.64 -17.24 -34.10
C ASP A 280 -1.65 -16.43 -33.26
N TRP A 281 -1.81 -15.10 -33.22
CA TRP A 281 -1.22 -14.26 -32.19
C TRP A 281 -2.22 -14.03 -31.07
N VAL A 282 -1.77 -14.09 -29.82
CA VAL A 282 -2.62 -13.96 -28.63
C VAL A 282 -2.21 -12.74 -27.82
N LEU A 283 -3.18 -11.92 -27.46
CA LEU A 283 -3.00 -10.74 -26.63
C LEU A 283 -2.51 -11.15 -25.23
N GLN A 284 -1.35 -10.63 -24.82
CA GLN A 284 -0.81 -10.83 -23.47
C GLN A 284 -1.05 -9.62 -22.57
N HIS A 285 -0.94 -8.43 -23.13
CA HIS A 285 -0.99 -7.18 -22.37
C HIS A 285 -1.47 -6.04 -23.25
N ALA A 286 -2.21 -5.09 -22.68
CA ALA A 286 -2.44 -3.80 -23.30
C ALA A 286 -2.45 -2.70 -22.23
N ALA A 287 -2.00 -1.50 -22.57
CA ALA A 287 -2.01 -0.37 -21.66
C ALA A 287 -2.36 0.90 -22.42
N CYS A 288 -3.05 1.83 -21.76
CA CYS A 288 -3.29 3.17 -22.26
C CYS A 288 -2.89 4.18 -21.19
N LEU A 289 -2.17 5.22 -21.60
CA LEU A 289 -1.79 6.36 -20.76
C LEU A 289 -2.46 7.62 -21.31
N ASP A 290 -3.02 8.44 -20.42
CA ASP A 290 -3.54 9.75 -20.81
C ASP A 290 -2.36 10.71 -20.98
N VAL A 291 -2.09 11.11 -22.22
CA VAL A 291 -1.04 12.05 -22.60
C VAL A 291 -1.66 13.13 -23.44
N ALA A 292 -1.66 14.36 -22.92
CA ALA A 292 -2.17 15.55 -23.61
C ALA A 292 -3.61 15.37 -24.16
N GLN A 293 -4.53 14.79 -23.36
CA GLN A 293 -5.95 14.55 -23.74
C GLN A 293 -6.13 13.51 -24.85
N SER A 294 -5.13 12.65 -25.04
CA SER A 294 -5.20 11.50 -25.92
C SER A 294 -4.73 10.28 -25.15
N TRP A 295 -5.43 9.16 -25.35
CA TRP A 295 -4.97 7.89 -24.87
C TRP A 295 -3.90 7.38 -25.82
N GLN A 296 -2.67 7.27 -25.31
CA GLN A 296 -1.56 6.61 -25.99
C GLN A 296 -1.56 5.15 -25.56
N CYS A 297 -1.92 4.28 -26.48
CA CYS A 297 -2.17 2.87 -26.18
C CYS A 297 -1.13 1.96 -26.82
N THR A 298 -0.77 0.92 -26.10
CA THR A 298 0.08 -0.16 -26.58
C THR A 298 -0.54 -1.51 -26.28
N ALA A 299 -0.28 -2.51 -27.13
CA ALA A 299 -0.65 -3.90 -26.90
C ALA A 299 0.47 -4.83 -27.31
N HIS A 300 0.68 -5.88 -26.53
CA HIS A 300 1.70 -6.89 -26.77
C HIS A 300 1.02 -8.22 -27.07
N TYR A 301 1.39 -8.81 -28.20
CA TYR A 301 0.92 -10.10 -28.65
C TYR A 301 2.07 -11.09 -28.66
N HIS A 302 1.75 -12.33 -28.31
CA HIS A 302 2.67 -13.45 -28.42
C HIS A 302 2.18 -14.43 -29.49
N ARG A 303 3.12 -14.96 -30.24
CA ARG A 303 2.87 -15.97 -31.26
C ARG A 303 2.49 -17.29 -30.59
N ALA A 304 1.27 -17.77 -30.84
CA ALA A 304 0.75 -18.98 -30.19
C ALA A 304 0.91 -20.25 -31.04
N ALA A 305 1.11 -20.12 -32.36
CA ALA A 305 1.30 -21.26 -33.27
C ALA A 305 2.46 -21.05 -34.24
N HIS A 306 3.07 -22.16 -34.65
CA HIS A 306 4.14 -22.17 -35.66
C HIS A 306 3.65 -21.72 -37.06
N SER A 307 2.34 -21.77 -37.32
CA SER A 307 1.69 -21.26 -38.52
C SER A 307 1.51 -19.74 -38.53
N ALA A 308 1.54 -19.09 -37.35
CA ALA A 308 1.32 -17.66 -37.25
C ALA A 308 2.44 -16.93 -38.01
N SER A 309 2.08 -15.90 -38.78
CA SER A 309 3.04 -15.11 -39.54
C SER A 309 2.78 -13.62 -39.34
N ASN A 310 3.83 -12.82 -39.50
CA ASN A 310 3.72 -11.36 -39.39
C ASN A 310 2.77 -10.79 -40.46
N ALA A 311 2.79 -11.35 -41.67
CA ALA A 311 1.92 -10.90 -42.77
C ALA A 311 0.43 -11.17 -42.48
N ALA A 312 0.11 -12.31 -41.86
CA ALA A 312 -1.26 -12.59 -41.43
C ALA A 312 -1.69 -11.62 -40.32
N PHE A 313 -0.86 -11.49 -39.27
CA PHE A 313 -1.12 -10.54 -38.18
C PHE A 313 -1.38 -9.11 -38.65
N LEU A 314 -0.56 -8.59 -39.57
CA LEU A 314 -0.74 -7.25 -40.14
C LEU A 314 -2.07 -7.08 -40.89
N ARG A 315 -2.59 -8.13 -41.53
CA ARG A 315 -3.91 -8.09 -42.21
C ARG A 315 -5.06 -8.17 -41.21
N ALA A 316 -4.88 -8.84 -40.08
CA ALA A 316 -5.88 -8.95 -39.03
C ALA A 316 -5.97 -7.69 -38.15
N MET A 317 -4.93 -6.85 -38.11
CA MET A 317 -4.91 -5.61 -37.33
C MET A 317 -5.58 -4.44 -38.08
N PRO A 318 -6.22 -3.50 -37.35
CA PRO A 318 -6.67 -2.23 -37.93
C PRO A 318 -5.53 -1.48 -38.63
N SER A 319 -5.81 -0.96 -39.82
CA SER A 319 -4.80 -0.27 -40.64
C SER A 319 -4.30 1.05 -40.04
N SER A 320 -5.02 1.61 -39.07
CA SER A 320 -4.62 2.81 -38.33
C SER A 320 -3.61 2.52 -37.22
N TRP A 321 -3.35 1.25 -36.91
CA TRP A 321 -2.44 0.85 -35.84
C TRP A 321 -1.03 0.67 -36.40
N ARG A 322 -0.03 1.12 -35.64
CA ARG A 322 1.38 0.86 -35.94
C ARG A 322 1.77 -0.46 -35.30
N VAL A 323 2.39 -1.34 -36.05
CA VAL A 323 2.82 -2.66 -35.59
C VAL A 323 4.31 -2.83 -35.79
N ASP A 324 5.00 -3.23 -34.73
CA ASP A 324 6.42 -3.51 -34.70
C ASP A 324 6.65 -4.95 -34.22
N PHE A 325 7.66 -5.64 -34.77
CA PHE A 325 8.00 -7.02 -34.40
C PHE A 325 9.40 -7.07 -33.79
N PRO A 326 9.55 -6.85 -32.47
CA PRO A 326 10.85 -6.84 -31.82
C PRO A 326 11.51 -8.23 -31.76
N SER A 327 10.75 -9.31 -31.93
CA SER A 327 11.26 -10.66 -32.10
C SER A 327 10.34 -11.48 -33.01
N LEU A 328 10.75 -12.72 -33.35
CA LEU A 328 9.90 -13.65 -34.11
C LEU A 328 8.64 -14.08 -33.34
N GLU A 329 8.65 -13.96 -32.02
CA GLU A 329 7.59 -14.47 -31.14
C GLU A 329 6.76 -13.35 -30.51
N THR A 330 7.08 -12.08 -30.79
CA THR A 330 6.44 -10.92 -30.18
C THR A 330 6.07 -9.85 -31.20
N ALA A 331 4.88 -9.28 -31.04
CA ALA A 331 4.41 -8.14 -31.81
C ALA A 331 3.92 -7.05 -30.85
N HIS A 332 4.38 -5.83 -31.08
CA HIS A 332 3.97 -4.64 -30.34
C HIS A 332 3.09 -3.79 -31.25
N VAL A 333 1.92 -3.42 -30.75
CA VAL A 333 0.97 -2.57 -31.45
C VAL A 333 0.84 -1.26 -30.71
N HIS A 334 0.88 -0.16 -31.44
CA HIS A 334 0.76 1.21 -30.94
C HIS A 334 -0.37 1.93 -31.66
N TRP A 335 -1.26 2.57 -30.91
CA TRP A 335 -2.30 3.44 -31.46
C TRP A 335 -2.62 4.57 -30.49
N SER A 336 -3.27 5.60 -31.00
CA SER A 336 -3.81 6.67 -30.18
C SER A 336 -5.30 6.82 -30.42
N THR A 337 -6.01 7.28 -29.39
CA THR A 337 -7.42 7.65 -29.49
C THR A 337 -7.69 8.90 -28.67
N GLN A 338 -8.71 9.65 -29.06
CA GLN A 338 -9.11 10.86 -28.35
C GLN A 338 -9.63 10.49 -26.96
N ALA A 339 -9.17 11.20 -25.92
CA ALA A 339 -9.76 11.10 -24.59
C ALA A 339 -10.97 12.05 -24.50
N PHE A 340 -12.14 11.51 -24.15
CA PHE A 340 -13.27 12.37 -23.82
C PHE A 340 -13.04 12.94 -22.42
N THR A 341 -12.79 14.26 -22.38
CA THR A 341 -12.56 14.98 -21.13
C THR A 341 -13.44 16.22 -21.08
N ALA A 342 -13.97 16.51 -19.91
CA ALA A 342 -14.66 17.76 -19.60
C ALA A 342 -13.80 18.59 -18.64
N ALA A 343 -13.86 19.91 -18.77
CA ALA A 343 -13.29 20.80 -17.77
C ALA A 343 -13.95 20.56 -16.41
N LEU A 344 -13.18 20.67 -15.32
CA LEU A 344 -13.71 20.50 -14.00
C LEU A 344 -14.56 21.72 -13.60
N HIS A 345 -15.87 21.51 -13.45
CA HIS A 345 -16.79 22.50 -12.91
C HIS A 345 -17.32 22.05 -11.55
N ALA A 346 -17.42 22.98 -10.60
CA ALA A 346 -17.85 22.69 -9.23
C ALA A 346 -19.27 22.10 -9.14
N ASP A 347 -20.15 22.48 -10.06
CA ASP A 347 -21.53 21.98 -10.19
C ASP A 347 -21.61 20.49 -10.56
N MET A 348 -20.59 19.97 -11.24
CA MET A 348 -20.49 18.55 -11.61
C MET A 348 -19.89 17.68 -10.51
N LEU A 349 -19.29 18.29 -9.48
CA LEU A 349 -18.60 17.56 -8.42
C LEU A 349 -19.46 17.39 -7.18
N ALA A 350 -19.64 16.13 -6.78
CA ALA A 350 -20.21 15.81 -5.49
C ALA A 350 -19.34 16.36 -4.34
N HIS A 351 -20.00 16.74 -3.25
CA HIS A 351 -19.31 17.07 -2.02
C HIS A 351 -18.62 15.85 -1.42
N LYS A 352 -17.51 16.08 -0.72
CA LYS A 352 -16.78 15.06 0.03
C LYS A 352 -17.71 14.17 0.87
N SER A 353 -18.64 14.77 1.61
CA SER A 353 -19.58 14.05 2.46
C SER A 353 -20.56 13.18 1.67
N ASP A 354 -20.97 13.63 0.47
CA ASP A 354 -21.87 12.86 -0.39
C ASP A 354 -21.14 11.71 -1.09
N ASN A 355 -19.88 11.91 -1.47
CA ASN A 355 -19.04 10.81 -1.95
C ASN A 355 -18.84 9.74 -0.86
N ASP A 356 -18.46 10.15 0.35
CA ASP A 356 -18.24 9.25 1.48
C ASP A 356 -19.49 8.44 1.83
N ARG A 357 -20.69 9.02 1.68
CA ARG A 357 -21.97 8.36 1.99
C ARG A 357 -22.55 7.59 0.81
N LEU A 358 -22.75 8.23 -0.32
CA LEU A 358 -23.54 7.70 -1.44
C LEU A 358 -22.67 6.94 -2.44
N LEU A 359 -21.62 7.58 -2.96
CA LEU A 359 -20.73 6.95 -3.94
C LEU A 359 -20.07 5.70 -3.34
N PHE A 360 -19.55 5.80 -2.12
CA PHE A 360 -18.84 4.69 -1.50
C PHE A 360 -19.77 3.53 -1.16
N THR A 361 -21.00 3.80 -0.74
CA THR A 361 -22.02 2.75 -0.56
C THR A 361 -22.31 2.03 -1.88
N ARG A 362 -22.42 2.76 -2.99
CA ARG A 362 -22.63 2.16 -4.33
C ARG A 362 -21.42 1.34 -4.79
N LEU A 363 -20.21 1.85 -4.58
CA LEU A 363 -18.97 1.11 -4.88
C LEU A 363 -18.83 -0.14 -3.99
N GLN A 364 -19.25 -0.08 -2.73
CA GLN A 364 -19.30 -1.24 -1.84
C GLN A 364 -20.28 -2.30 -2.34
N ALA A 365 -21.44 -1.91 -2.88
CA ALA A 365 -22.43 -2.83 -3.43
C ALA A 365 -21.87 -3.64 -4.61
N ILE A 366 -21.09 -3.01 -5.48
CA ILE A 366 -20.46 -3.68 -6.63
C ILE A 366 -19.09 -4.28 -6.32
N SER A 367 -18.52 -4.04 -5.12
CA SER A 367 -17.15 -4.42 -4.77
C SER A 367 -16.86 -5.91 -4.96
N LYS A 368 -17.89 -6.77 -4.86
CA LYS A 368 -17.73 -8.21 -5.07
C LYS A 368 -17.42 -8.61 -6.51
N ALA A 369 -17.68 -7.74 -7.49
CA ALA A 369 -17.32 -7.95 -8.89
C ALA A 369 -15.85 -7.59 -9.20
N PHE A 370 -15.16 -6.96 -8.24
CA PHE A 370 -13.78 -6.53 -8.39
C PHE A 370 -12.85 -7.33 -7.47
N GLN A 371 -11.58 -7.40 -7.86
CA GLN A 371 -10.54 -7.94 -6.98
C GLN A 371 -10.14 -6.88 -5.96
N ARG A 372 -10.13 -5.61 -6.38
CA ARG A 372 -9.70 -4.48 -5.57
C ARG A 372 -10.37 -3.18 -5.98
N ILE A 373 -10.76 -2.38 -5.00
CA ILE A 373 -11.12 -0.96 -5.16
C ILE A 373 -10.40 -0.23 -4.03
N ASP A 374 -9.43 0.60 -4.38
CA ASP A 374 -8.70 1.46 -3.47
C ASP A 374 -9.03 2.92 -3.73
N ILE A 375 -9.41 3.61 -2.66
CA ILE A 375 -9.67 5.05 -2.67
C ILE A 375 -8.76 5.67 -1.62
N GLY A 376 -7.97 6.65 -2.03
CA GLY A 376 -7.00 7.35 -1.19
C GLY A 376 -7.64 8.31 -0.20
N ILE A 377 -6.79 8.98 0.57
CA ILE A 377 -7.19 10.08 1.44
C ILE A 377 -7.49 11.33 0.60
N SER A 378 -8.43 12.14 1.07
CA SER A 378 -8.73 13.45 0.50
C SER A 378 -7.57 14.41 0.75
N THR A 379 -7.02 14.97 -0.31
CA THR A 379 -5.96 15.99 -0.26
C THR A 379 -6.37 17.23 -1.06
N PRO A 380 -6.07 18.44 -0.59
CA PRO A 380 -6.41 19.66 -1.31
C PRO A 380 -5.67 19.73 -2.64
N VAL A 381 -6.34 20.27 -3.67
CA VAL A 381 -5.70 20.61 -4.94
C VAL A 381 -4.94 21.93 -4.75
N VAL A 382 -3.61 21.84 -4.70
CA VAL A 382 -2.68 22.87 -4.18
C VAL A 382 -2.73 24.22 -4.93
N GLU A 383 -3.34 24.29 -6.11
CA GLU A 383 -3.29 25.49 -6.97
C GLU A 383 -4.47 26.47 -6.83
N GLN A 384 -5.39 26.29 -5.87
CA GLN A 384 -6.65 27.06 -5.86
C GLN A 384 -7.03 27.59 -4.48
N ILE A 385 -6.24 28.52 -3.94
CA ILE A 385 -6.70 29.42 -2.88
C ILE A 385 -7.34 30.63 -3.57
N ARG A 386 -8.60 30.49 -4.01
CA ARG A 386 -9.48 31.65 -4.25
C ARG A 386 -10.33 31.82 -3.01
N GLU A 387 -10.21 32.97 -2.35
CA GLU A 387 -11.03 33.32 -1.19
C GLU A 387 -12.51 33.25 -1.55
N GLY A 388 -13.30 32.51 -0.75
CA GLY A 388 -14.75 32.37 -0.90
C GLY A 388 -15.26 31.31 -1.89
N GLY A 389 -14.39 30.64 -2.66
CA GLY A 389 -14.79 29.59 -3.62
C GLY A 389 -14.86 28.17 -3.01
N PRO A 390 -15.54 27.21 -3.69
CA PRO A 390 -15.50 25.80 -3.29
C PRO A 390 -14.05 25.31 -3.31
N GLN A 391 -13.63 24.64 -2.23
CA GLN A 391 -12.31 24.05 -2.15
C GLN A 391 -12.32 22.69 -2.84
N TYR A 392 -11.41 22.51 -3.80
CA TYR A 392 -11.28 21.25 -4.53
C TYR A 392 -10.36 20.29 -3.78
N GLN A 393 -10.81 19.05 -3.70
CA GLN A 393 -10.09 17.94 -3.12
C GLN A 393 -9.89 16.86 -4.16
N ARG A 394 -8.82 16.08 -3.98
CA ARG A 394 -8.46 14.94 -4.82
C ARG A 394 -8.21 13.72 -3.95
N ARG A 395 -8.68 12.55 -4.39
CA ARG A 395 -8.29 11.24 -3.86
C ARG A 395 -7.67 10.42 -4.97
N SER A 396 -6.61 9.67 -4.67
CA SER A 396 -6.16 8.62 -5.59
C SER A 396 -7.25 7.55 -5.72
N LEU A 397 -7.40 6.99 -6.92
CA LEU A 397 -8.36 5.93 -7.19
C LEU A 397 -7.66 4.83 -7.99
N HIS A 398 -7.82 3.59 -7.55
CA HIS A 398 -7.28 2.43 -8.24
C HIS A 398 -8.27 1.27 -8.14
N ILE A 399 -8.60 0.66 -9.28
CA ILE A 399 -9.58 -0.42 -9.37
C ILE A 399 -8.97 -1.55 -10.18
N ASP A 400 -9.01 -2.77 -9.65
CA ASP A 400 -8.58 -4.00 -10.32
C ASP A 400 -9.70 -5.03 -10.34
N GLY A 401 -9.86 -5.71 -11.47
CA GLY A 401 -10.79 -6.83 -11.57
C GLY A 401 -10.94 -7.37 -12.99
N PRO A 402 -11.88 -8.31 -13.21
CA PRO A 402 -12.23 -8.76 -14.54
C PRO A 402 -12.64 -7.60 -15.45
N LEU A 403 -12.14 -7.56 -16.69
CA LEU A 403 -12.50 -6.52 -17.68
C LEU A 403 -14.03 -6.35 -17.84
N ARG A 404 -14.79 -7.45 -17.77
CA ARG A 404 -16.27 -7.43 -17.82
C ARG A 404 -16.91 -6.64 -16.67
N SER A 405 -16.31 -6.66 -15.48
CA SER A 405 -16.86 -5.99 -14.29
C SER A 405 -16.77 -4.47 -14.40
N PHE A 406 -15.88 -3.94 -15.23
CA PHE A 406 -15.75 -2.50 -15.42
C PHE A 406 -16.95 -1.86 -16.11
N SER A 407 -17.81 -2.64 -16.78
CA SER A 407 -19.10 -2.17 -17.30
C SER A 407 -20.05 -1.64 -16.22
N PHE A 408 -19.81 -1.95 -14.93
CA PHE A 408 -20.59 -1.40 -13.81
C PHE A 408 -20.13 -0.01 -13.36
N LEU A 409 -18.94 0.46 -13.75
CA LEU A 409 -18.35 1.70 -13.24
C LEU A 409 -18.82 3.02 -13.88
N PRO A 410 -19.20 3.10 -15.17
CA PRO A 410 -19.52 4.36 -15.83
C PRO A 410 -20.53 5.24 -15.06
N PRO A 411 -21.63 4.72 -14.49
CA PRO A 411 -22.58 5.52 -13.72
C PRO A 411 -22.01 6.17 -12.44
N TYR A 412 -20.79 5.80 -12.04
CA TYR A 412 -20.11 6.30 -10.85
C TYR A 412 -18.92 7.21 -11.19
N ALA A 413 -18.63 7.44 -12.48
CA ALA A 413 -17.39 8.07 -12.93
C ALA A 413 -17.43 9.60 -13.07
N ALA A 414 -18.55 10.25 -12.76
CA ALA A 414 -18.77 11.69 -13.01
C ALA A 414 -17.62 12.61 -12.53
N GLY A 415 -17.08 12.38 -11.32
CA GLY A 415 -15.96 13.14 -10.75
C GLY A 415 -14.58 12.52 -10.98
N MET A 416 -14.46 11.48 -11.81
CA MET A 416 -13.22 10.71 -11.96
C MET A 416 -12.41 11.17 -13.17
N ALA A 417 -11.10 11.29 -12.97
CA ALA A 417 -10.12 11.42 -14.05
C ALA A 417 -9.17 10.22 -14.04
N TRP A 418 -8.98 9.60 -15.19
CA TRP A 418 -8.14 8.43 -15.35
C TRP A 418 -6.80 8.82 -15.96
N THR A 419 -5.72 8.19 -15.51
CA THR A 419 -4.36 8.46 -16.03
C THR A 419 -3.75 7.23 -16.68
N LYS A 420 -4.15 6.04 -16.23
CA LYS A 420 -3.64 4.77 -16.74
C LYS A 420 -4.72 3.69 -16.72
N ALA A 421 -4.83 2.97 -17.82
CA ALA A 421 -5.59 1.73 -17.93
C ALA A 421 -4.66 0.60 -18.39
N GLU A 422 -4.82 -0.59 -17.84
CA GLU A 422 -3.97 -1.74 -18.12
C GLU A 422 -4.78 -3.03 -18.15
N LEU A 423 -4.66 -3.79 -19.22
CA LEU A 423 -5.22 -5.12 -19.39
C LEU A 423 -4.10 -6.15 -19.37
N ARG A 424 -4.24 -7.19 -18.57
CA ARG A 424 -3.30 -8.31 -18.50
C ARG A 424 -4.03 -9.62 -18.75
N HIS A 425 -3.43 -10.45 -19.59
CA HIS A 425 -3.78 -11.85 -19.68
C HIS A 425 -3.09 -12.61 -18.53
N GLN A 426 -3.85 -13.46 -17.83
CA GLN A 426 -3.34 -14.34 -16.79
C GLN A 426 -3.88 -15.76 -16.99
N PRO A 427 -3.07 -16.80 -16.76
CA PRO A 427 -3.55 -18.17 -16.78
C PRO A 427 -4.52 -18.37 -15.60
N ILE A 428 -5.69 -18.94 -15.88
CA ILE A 428 -6.65 -19.33 -14.85
C ILE A 428 -7.23 -20.71 -15.16
N ASP A 429 -7.43 -21.52 -14.13
CA ASP A 429 -8.02 -22.85 -14.27
C ASP A 429 -9.56 -22.79 -14.35
N ARG A 430 -10.17 -21.80 -13.68
CA ARG A 430 -11.63 -21.57 -13.69
C ARG A 430 -11.95 -20.09 -13.66
N ALA A 431 -12.86 -19.66 -14.53
CA ALA A 431 -13.40 -18.31 -14.53
C ALA A 431 -14.61 -18.21 -13.59
N ASP A 432 -14.68 -17.15 -12.79
CA ASP A 432 -15.83 -16.84 -11.92
C ASP A 432 -16.07 -15.33 -11.89
N ALA A 433 -16.94 -14.79 -11.02
CA ALA A 433 -17.21 -13.35 -10.99
C ALA A 433 -15.97 -12.45 -10.69
N ARG A 434 -14.92 -12.97 -10.06
CA ARG A 434 -13.69 -12.23 -9.68
C ARG A 434 -12.45 -12.69 -10.44
N ASN A 435 -12.46 -13.93 -10.91
CA ASN A 435 -11.38 -14.57 -11.64
C ASN A 435 -11.67 -14.56 -13.14
N SER A 436 -10.75 -14.01 -13.91
CA SER A 436 -10.87 -13.85 -15.35
C SER A 436 -9.50 -14.05 -15.99
N ARG A 437 -9.48 -14.55 -17.23
CA ARG A 437 -8.24 -14.58 -18.05
C ARG A 437 -7.73 -13.17 -18.30
N PHE A 438 -8.65 -12.21 -18.36
CA PHE A 438 -8.36 -10.80 -18.55
C PHE A 438 -8.65 -10.02 -17.27
N VAL A 439 -7.58 -9.53 -16.65
CA VAL A 439 -7.62 -8.61 -15.51
C VAL A 439 -7.31 -7.21 -15.99
N PHE A 440 -8.24 -6.31 -15.72
CA PHE A 440 -8.14 -4.90 -16.04
C PHE A 440 -7.86 -4.10 -14.76
N SER A 441 -6.95 -3.15 -14.88
CA SER A 441 -6.53 -2.23 -13.83
C SER A 441 -6.72 -0.81 -14.33
N LEU A 442 -7.34 0.02 -13.52
CA LEU A 442 -7.65 1.40 -13.84
C LEU A 442 -7.18 2.30 -12.71
N SER A 443 -6.35 3.28 -13.05
CA SER A 443 -5.74 4.21 -12.09
C SER A 443 -6.05 5.65 -12.45
N GLY A 444 -6.30 6.46 -11.44
CA GLY A 444 -6.69 7.85 -11.62
C GLY A 444 -6.93 8.57 -10.31
N ALA A 445 -7.87 9.51 -10.34
CA ALA A 445 -8.27 10.28 -9.19
C ALA A 445 -9.77 10.60 -9.20
N LEU A 446 -10.34 10.67 -8.00
CA LEU A 446 -11.65 11.23 -7.74
C LEU A 446 -11.48 12.68 -7.30
N TYR A 447 -12.16 13.60 -7.97
CA TYR A 447 -12.27 15.00 -7.59
C TYR A 447 -13.57 15.25 -6.84
N GLU A 448 -13.51 16.08 -5.82
CA GLU A 448 -14.66 16.41 -4.97
C GLU A 448 -14.53 17.83 -4.42
N THR A 449 -15.63 18.38 -3.92
CA THR A 449 -15.65 19.71 -3.30
C THR A 449 -15.85 19.63 -1.79
N THR A 450 -15.28 20.58 -1.06
CA THR A 450 -15.60 20.82 0.36
C THR A 450 -16.15 22.22 0.53
N LYS A 451 -17.11 22.38 1.45
CA LYS A 451 -17.57 23.73 1.86
C LYS A 451 -16.39 24.48 2.48
N PRO A 452 -16.27 25.81 2.26
CA PRO A 452 -15.36 26.62 3.04
C PRO A 452 -15.74 26.52 4.51
N ASN A 453 -14.76 26.31 5.38
CA ASN A 453 -14.97 26.19 6.82
C ASN A 453 -15.18 27.58 7.44
N PHE A 454 -16.36 28.19 7.27
CA PHE A 454 -16.67 29.51 7.83
C PHE A 454 -16.74 29.54 9.37
N ALA A 455 -16.75 28.38 10.03
CA ALA A 455 -16.86 28.28 11.49
C ALA A 455 -15.55 28.58 12.25
N ALA A 456 -14.42 28.73 11.56
CA ALA A 456 -13.14 29.03 12.21
C ALA A 456 -12.90 30.54 12.43
N ASP A 457 -13.51 31.40 11.62
CA ASP A 457 -13.26 32.86 11.68
C ASP A 457 -14.25 33.62 12.59
N GLU A 458 -15.40 33.01 12.93
CA GLU A 458 -16.41 33.65 13.78
C GLU A 458 -16.01 33.70 15.27
N TYR A 459 -15.02 32.89 15.69
CA TYR A 459 -14.46 32.95 17.04
C TYR A 459 -13.25 33.90 17.19
N ALA A 460 -12.69 34.42 16.08
CA ALA A 460 -11.53 35.31 16.10
C ALA A 460 -11.88 36.80 16.23
N SER A 461 -13.17 37.16 16.20
CA SER A 461 -13.64 38.56 16.17
C SER A 461 -14.53 38.94 17.36
N LYS A 462 -14.24 38.43 18.57
CA LYS A 462 -14.76 39.05 19.80
C LYS A 462 -13.80 40.14 20.25
N PRO A 463 -14.16 41.43 20.22
CA PRO A 463 -13.34 42.47 20.80
C PRO A 463 -13.28 42.31 22.32
N GLU A 464 -12.06 42.25 22.84
CA GLU A 464 -11.76 42.31 24.26
C GLU A 464 -12.32 43.63 24.82
N PHE A 465 -13.28 43.53 25.74
CA PHE A 465 -13.77 44.67 26.51
C PHE A 465 -12.64 45.16 27.43
N VAL A 466 -12.06 46.31 27.09
CA VAL A 466 -11.13 47.04 27.96
C VAL A 466 -11.94 47.63 29.13
N ALA A 467 -11.69 47.12 30.34
CA ALA A 467 -12.17 47.75 31.56
C ALA A 467 -11.37 49.02 31.84
N ALA A 468 -12.07 50.15 31.96
CA ALA A 468 -11.51 51.43 32.39
C ALA A 468 -11.28 51.44 33.92
N PRO A 469 -10.32 52.25 34.42
CA PRO A 469 -9.92 52.23 35.83
C PRO A 469 -10.85 53.09 36.70
N LEU A 470 -10.99 52.69 37.97
CA LEU A 470 -11.42 53.54 39.09
C LEU A 470 -10.30 53.57 40.14
#